data_AF-A0A1E7L656-F1
#
_entry.id   AF-A0A1E7L656-F1
#
_cell.length_a   1.000
_cell.length_b   1.000
_cell.length_c   1.000
_cell.angle_alpha   90.00
_cell.angle_beta   90.00
_cell.angle_gamma   90.00
#
_symmetry.space_group_name_H-M   'P 1'
#
loop_
_entity.id
_entity.type
_entity.pdbx_description
1 polymer ?
#
loop_
_entity_poly.entity_id
_entity_poly.type
_entity_poly.pdbx_seq_one_letter_code
_entity_poly.pdbx_strand_id
1 'polypeptide(L)'
;MPPAARPSAPDAPAPTTATSTATSTVTALHLGAFRALRGRTVDLAPVTVLNGPSGSGKSAVLEAYEALARLAGGAVLDEVFGGAPGG
;
A
#
# COMPACT_ATOMS: atom_id res chain seq x y z
N MET A 1 0.81 -27.88 -53.64
CA MET A 1 1.39 -27.31 -52.41
C MET A 1 0.27 -27.18 -51.38
N PRO A 2 0.15 -28.11 -50.41
CA PRO A 2 -0.82 -27.98 -49.32
C PRO A 2 -0.28 -27.05 -48.21
N PRO A 3 -1.12 -26.30 -47.48
CA PRO A 3 -0.70 -25.55 -46.31
C PRO A 3 -0.47 -26.52 -45.13
N ALA A 4 0.66 -26.35 -44.45
CA ALA A 4 1.01 -27.12 -43.27
C ALA A 4 0.05 -26.82 -42.11
N ALA A 5 -0.53 -27.88 -41.54
CA ALA A 5 -1.29 -27.84 -40.30
C ALA A 5 -0.40 -27.29 -39.18
N ARG A 6 -0.90 -26.28 -38.46
CA ARG A 6 -0.28 -25.82 -37.21
C ARG A 6 -0.51 -26.90 -36.14
N PRO A 7 0.52 -27.47 -35.51
CA PRO A 7 0.31 -28.32 -34.34
C PRO A 7 -0.29 -27.47 -33.22
N SER A 8 -1.47 -27.87 -32.74
CA SER A 8 -2.11 -27.31 -31.55
C SER A 8 -1.19 -27.49 -30.36
N ALA A 9 -0.78 -26.38 -29.73
CA ALA A 9 -0.08 -26.42 -28.47
C ALA A 9 -0.98 -27.09 -27.39
N PRO A 10 -0.42 -27.91 -26.50
CA PRO A 10 -1.16 -28.46 -25.38
C PRO A 10 -1.65 -27.31 -24.48
N ASP A 11 -2.90 -27.43 -24.05
CA ASP A 11 -3.55 -26.60 -23.04
C ASP A 11 -2.58 -26.43 -21.86
N ALA A 12 -2.04 -25.22 -21.72
CA ALA A 12 -1.20 -24.90 -20.57
C ALA A 12 -2.11 -24.97 -19.34
N PRO A 13 -1.73 -25.69 -18.27
CA PRO A 13 -2.54 -25.72 -17.07
C PRO A 13 -2.70 -24.27 -16.61
N ALA A 14 -3.95 -23.82 -16.55
CA ALA A 14 -4.31 -22.54 -15.97
C ALA A 14 -3.54 -22.38 -14.64
N PRO A 15 -3.03 -21.18 -14.31
CA PRO A 15 -2.48 -20.96 -13.00
C PRO A 15 -3.61 -21.21 -12.00
N THR A 16 -3.61 -22.41 -11.40
CA THR A 16 -4.35 -22.67 -10.18
C THR A 16 -3.67 -21.81 -9.14
N THR A 17 -4.11 -20.55 -9.06
CA THR A 17 -3.78 -19.67 -7.96
C THR A 17 -4.40 -20.31 -6.74
N ALA A 18 -3.66 -21.23 -6.12
CA ALA A 18 -3.93 -21.62 -4.75
C ALA A 18 -3.82 -20.32 -3.97
N THR A 19 -4.97 -19.74 -3.61
CA THR A 19 -5.06 -18.56 -2.78
C THR A 19 -4.53 -18.97 -1.41
N SER A 20 -3.20 -18.99 -1.27
CA SER A 20 -2.57 -18.99 0.03
C SER A 20 -3.16 -17.79 0.74
N THR A 21 -3.81 -18.02 1.88
CA THR A 21 -4.36 -16.97 2.73
C THR A 21 -3.21 -16.21 3.39
N ALA A 22 -2.35 -15.61 2.58
CA ALA A 22 -1.34 -14.67 3.04
C ALA A 22 -2.09 -13.45 3.55
N THR A 23 -1.92 -13.13 4.83
CA THR A 23 -2.44 -11.90 5.39
C THR A 23 -1.69 -10.75 4.74
N SER A 24 -2.39 -9.82 4.12
CA SER A 24 -1.77 -8.61 3.57
C SER A 24 -1.17 -7.81 4.73
N THR A 25 0.12 -7.51 4.66
CA THR A 25 0.83 -6.71 5.67
C THR A 25 1.42 -5.46 5.02
N VAL A 26 1.44 -4.36 5.77
CA VAL A 26 2.08 -3.13 5.34
C VAL A 26 3.55 -3.19 5.75
N THR A 27 4.45 -3.13 4.77
CA THR A 27 5.90 -3.26 4.97
C THR A 27 6.64 -1.93 4.97
N ALA A 28 6.03 -0.88 4.41
CA ALA A 28 6.61 0.45 4.37
C ALA A 28 5.52 1.52 4.23
N LEU A 29 5.81 2.71 4.75
CA LEU A 29 4.97 3.89 4.60
C LEU A 29 5.79 5.02 3.97
N HIS A 30 5.39 5.45 2.78
CA HIS A 30 6.04 6.53 2.02
C HIS A 30 5.23 7.82 2.12
N LEU A 31 5.85 8.88 2.64
CA LEU A 31 5.22 10.17 2.94
C LEU A 31 5.92 11.29 2.15
N GLY A 32 5.32 11.67 1.02
CA GLY A 32 5.86 12.70 0.13
C GLY A 32 5.76 14.12 0.72
N ALA A 33 4.54 14.57 1.00
CA ALA A 33 4.26 15.90 1.54
C ALA A 33 3.09 15.87 2.54
N PHE A 34 3.21 15.03 3.57
CA PHE A 34 2.14 14.86 4.56
C PHE A 34 2.45 15.68 5.82
N ARG A 35 1.66 16.72 6.09
CA ARG A 35 1.82 17.61 7.26
C ARG A 35 3.24 18.18 7.33
N ALA A 36 3.95 17.99 8.45
CA ALA A 36 5.34 18.44 8.61
C ALA A 36 6.38 17.47 7.99
N LEU A 37 5.96 16.31 7.48
CA LEU A 37 6.85 15.30 6.90
C LEU A 37 7.04 15.58 5.40
N ARG A 38 8.30 15.58 4.95
CA ARG A 38 8.70 15.79 3.56
C ARG A 38 9.62 14.65 3.13
N GLY A 39 9.21 13.90 2.11
CA GLY A 39 9.98 12.83 1.47
C GLY A 39 10.45 11.71 2.41
N ARG A 40 9.65 11.32 3.40
CA ARG A 40 10.04 10.34 4.43
C ARG A 40 9.51 8.95 4.12
N THR A 41 10.37 7.94 4.24
CA THR A 41 9.97 6.53 4.21
C THR A 41 10.16 5.93 5.59
N VAL A 42 9.18 5.15 6.06
CA VAL A 42 9.23 4.42 7.33
C VAL A 42 9.03 2.95 7.04
N ASP A 43 10.07 2.16 7.25
CA ASP A 43 10.00 0.71 7.11
C ASP A 43 9.25 0.09 8.30
N LEU A 44 8.36 -0.84 8.01
CA LEU A 44 7.50 -1.52 8.98
C LEU A 44 7.88 -3.00 9.05
N ALA A 45 8.38 -3.40 10.21
CA ALA A 45 8.52 -4.79 10.61
C ALA A 45 7.22 -5.25 11.31
N PRO A 46 7.08 -6.55 11.68
CA PRO A 46 5.90 -7.03 12.40
C PRO A 46 5.56 -6.20 13.65
N VAL A 47 6.58 -5.67 14.34
CA VAL A 47 6.44 -4.66 15.38
C VAL A 47 7.51 -3.58 15.18
N THR A 48 7.08 -2.35 14.89
CA THR A 48 7.95 -1.17 14.78
C THR A 48 7.58 -0.15 15.84
N VAL A 49 8.56 0.36 16.59
CA VAL A 49 8.37 1.42 17.58
C VAL A 49 8.93 2.73 17.03
N LEU A 50 8.08 3.77 16.97
CA LEU A 50 8.47 5.12 16.55
C LEU A 50 8.91 5.95 17.75
N ASN A 51 10.21 6.23 17.85
CA ASN A 51 10.82 7.01 18.94
C ASN A 51 11.44 8.32 18.43
N GLY A 52 11.70 9.26 19.35
CA GLY A 52 12.32 10.56 19.06
C GLY A 52 11.76 11.72 19.88
N PRO A 53 12.32 12.94 19.74
CA PRO A 53 11.86 14.14 20.45
C PRO A 53 10.39 14.47 20.18
N SER A 54 9.76 15.21 21.07
CA SER A 54 8.44 15.80 20.82
C SER A 54 8.48 16.67 19.56
N GLY A 55 7.46 16.57 18.71
CA GLY A 55 7.41 17.31 17.43
C GLY A 55 8.18 16.65 16.26
N SER A 56 8.86 15.52 16.46
CA SER A 56 9.58 14.80 15.39
C SER A 56 8.69 14.13 14.33
N GLY A 57 7.36 14.30 14.43
CA GLY A 57 6.40 13.81 13.45
C GLY A 57 5.90 12.37 13.66
N LYS A 58 6.18 11.73 14.80
CA LYS A 58 5.71 10.37 15.11
C LYS A 58 4.18 10.23 14.99
N SER A 59 3.43 11.17 15.56
CA SER A 59 1.97 11.19 15.42
C SER A 59 1.55 11.36 13.97
N ALA A 60 2.22 12.23 13.21
CA ALA A 60 1.93 12.42 11.79
C ALA A 60 2.16 11.13 10.96
N VAL A 61 3.13 10.28 11.32
CA VAL A 61 3.32 8.96 10.70
C VAL A 61 2.12 8.05 10.97
N LEU A 62 1.65 7.99 12.22
CA LEU A 62 0.51 7.15 12.59
C LEU A 62 -0.82 7.67 11.99
N GLU A 63 -1.02 8.98 11.96
CA GLU A 63 -2.17 9.62 11.32
C GLU A 63 -2.20 9.34 9.81
N ALA A 64 -1.03 9.34 9.14
CA ALA A 64 -0.95 8.96 7.74
C ALA A 64 -1.31 7.48 7.53
N TYR A 65 -0.82 6.59 8.40
CA TYR A 65 -1.16 5.17 8.35
C TYR A 65 -2.67 4.94 8.55
N GLU A 66 -3.28 5.60 9.54
CA GLU A 66 -4.72 5.53 9.76
C GLU A 66 -5.52 6.04 8.55
N ALA A 67 -5.13 7.18 7.98
CA ALA A 67 -5.76 7.72 6.80
C ALA A 67 -5.73 6.73 5.63
N LEU A 68 -4.57 6.12 5.36
CA LEU A 68 -4.43 5.10 4.31
C LEU A 68 -5.26 3.85 4.62
N ALA A 69 -5.29 3.40 5.88
CA ALA A 69 -6.11 2.25 6.28
C ALA A 69 -7.60 2.51 6.06
N ARG A 70 -8.08 3.72 6.34
CA ARG A 70 -9.47 4.12 6.08
C ARG A 70 -9.79 4.19 4.59
N LEU A 71 -8.89 4.75 3.78
CA LEU A 71 -9.04 4.75 2.33
C LEU A 71 -9.07 3.32 1.76
N ALA A 72 -8.19 2.44 2.24
CA ALA A 72 -8.19 1.03 1.87
C ALA A 72 -9.50 0.32 2.30
N GLY A 73 -10.12 0.78 3.39
CA GLY A 73 -11.44 0.33 3.85
C GLY A 73 -12.63 0.93 3.07
N GLY A 74 -12.39 1.80 2.09
CA GLY A 74 -13.43 2.37 1.23
C GLY A 74 -13.94 3.76 1.63
N ALA A 75 -13.34 4.41 2.65
CA ALA A 75 -13.65 5.81 2.95
C ALA A 75 -13.23 6.72 1.77
N VAL A 76 -13.95 7.82 1.57
CA VAL A 76 -13.60 8.78 0.51
C VAL A 76 -12.55 9.79 1.00
N LEU A 77 -11.79 10.37 0.06
CA LEU A 77 -10.70 11.31 0.37
C LEU A 77 -11.16 12.50 1.22
N ASP A 78 -12.35 13.04 0.96
CA ASP A 78 -12.89 14.18 1.71
C ASP A 78 -13.25 13.80 3.16
N GLU A 79 -13.71 12.58 3.42
CA GLU A 79 -13.96 12.11 4.79
C GLU A 79 -12.67 11.89 5.58
N VAL A 80 -11.59 11.52 4.88
CA VAL A 80 -10.30 11.19 5.50
C VAL A 80 -9.44 12.44 5.72
N PHE A 81 -9.50 13.42 4.81
CA PHE A 81 -8.65 14.61 4.82
C PHE A 81 -9.42 15.94 4.92
N GLY A 82 -10.74 15.91 4.89
CA GLY A 82 -11.60 17.10 4.84
C GLY A 82 -11.48 17.98 6.08
N GLY A 83 -11.18 19.26 5.84
CA GLY A 83 -11.17 20.32 6.84
C GLY A 83 -10.02 21.33 6.71
N ALA A 84 -8.98 21.08 5.91
CA ALA A 84 -7.94 22.07 5.66
C ALA A 84 -7.48 22.07 4.19
N PRO A 85 -7.46 23.22 3.49
CA PRO A 85 -6.78 23.32 2.21
C PRO A 85 -5.31 22.92 2.39
N GLY A 86 -4.81 22.10 1.46
CA GLY A 86 -3.48 21.51 1.53
C GLY A 86 -2.37 22.56 1.76
N GLY A 87 -1.51 22.28 2.74
CA GLY A 87 -0.25 22.98 3.01
C GLY A 87 0.87 21.98 3.28
#